data_AF-A0A1Y3U9S9-F1
#
_entry.id   AF-A0A1Y3U9S9-F1
#
_cell.length_a   1.000
_cell.length_b   1.000
_cell.length_c   1.000
_cell.angle_alpha   90.00
_cell.angle_beta   90.00
_cell.angle_gamma   90.00
#
_symmetry.space_group_name_H-M   'P 1'
#
loop_
_entity.id
_entity.type
_entity.pdbx_description
1 polymer ?
#
loop_
_entity_poly.entity_id
_entity_poly.type
_entity_poly.pdbx_seq_one_letter_code
_entity_poly.pdbx_strand_id
1 'polypeptide(L)'
;MKKGIAVLLALLCMVAFAGCSGDPETQFATVNEMEGVTLELKEDTLKATSGTFLLTNGTDAEISYRDAYHMEKKDADGHWKEFVGTANAQWGEETVAVPAGETVELPINWKNLCGSIGTGEFRLIIEVDGNPIAAEFTRE
;
A
#
# COMPACT_ATOMS: atom_id res chain seq x y z
N MET A 1 -58.62 34.05 17.76
CA MET A 1 -57.69 33.93 18.91
C MET A 1 -56.94 32.61 18.76
N LYS A 2 -55.62 32.68 18.46
CA LYS A 2 -54.53 32.13 19.31
C LYS A 2 -54.63 30.60 19.49
N LYS A 3 -53.73 29.74 19.01
CA LYS A 3 -52.30 29.77 18.64
C LYS A 3 -52.06 28.56 17.71
N GLY A 4 -51.22 28.62 16.68
CA GLY A 4 -49.82 28.18 16.76
C GLY A 4 -49.75 26.68 17.11
N ILE A 5 -49.33 25.79 16.21
CA ILE A 5 -47.93 25.35 16.13
C ILE A 5 -47.70 24.75 14.73
N ALA A 6 -46.80 25.37 13.97
CA ALA A 6 -46.12 24.73 12.85
C ALA A 6 -45.00 23.88 13.45
N VAL A 7 -45.05 22.55 13.30
CA VAL A 7 -43.92 21.68 13.64
C VAL A 7 -43.01 21.61 12.42
N LEU A 8 -42.13 22.60 12.33
CA LEU A 8 -40.95 22.58 11.48
C LEU A 8 -39.79 22.20 12.41
N LEU A 9 -39.38 20.94 12.42
CA LEU A 9 -38.11 20.53 13.00
C LEU A 9 -37.34 19.72 11.95
N ALA A 10 -36.74 20.49 11.05
CA ALA A 10 -35.55 20.07 10.34
C ALA A 10 -34.39 20.05 11.34
N LEU A 11 -33.86 18.85 11.58
CA LEU A 11 -32.49 18.60 12.02
C LEU A 11 -32.21 17.18 11.50
N LEU A 12 -32.11 17.03 10.18
CA LEU A 12 -30.81 16.96 9.51
C LEU A 12 -29.86 16.14 10.38
N CYS A 13 -29.93 14.81 10.22
CA CYS A 13 -28.87 13.92 10.64
C CYS A 13 -27.58 14.47 10.00
N MET A 14 -26.81 15.24 10.77
CA MET A 14 -25.41 15.45 10.52
C MET A 14 -24.78 14.07 10.65
N VAL A 15 -24.81 13.32 9.55
CA VAL A 15 -23.85 12.26 9.33
C VAL A 15 -22.52 12.99 9.35
N ALA A 16 -21.85 12.92 10.49
CA ALA A 16 -20.48 13.35 10.62
C ALA A 16 -19.66 12.45 9.69
N PHE A 17 -19.57 12.82 8.41
CA PHE A 17 -18.35 12.57 7.68
C PHE A 17 -17.31 13.47 8.33
N ALA A 18 -16.80 13.01 9.47
CA ALA A 18 -15.41 13.26 9.79
C ALA A 18 -14.63 12.59 8.65
N GLY A 19 -14.51 13.29 7.52
CA GLY A 19 -13.47 13.02 6.55
C GLY A 19 -12.17 13.38 7.24
N CYS A 20 -11.71 12.51 8.14
CA CYS A 20 -10.34 12.52 8.59
C CYS A 20 -9.51 12.36 7.32
N SER A 21 -8.84 13.44 6.95
CA SER A 21 -7.86 13.51 5.87
C SER A 21 -6.62 12.68 6.26
N GLY A 22 -6.82 11.38 6.41
CA GLY A 22 -5.82 10.38 6.70
C GLY A 22 -5.65 9.42 5.51
N ASP A 23 -4.52 8.73 5.49
CA ASP A 23 -4.25 7.65 4.56
C ASP A 23 -5.35 6.56 4.69
N PRO A 24 -5.90 6.06 3.55
CA PRO A 24 -6.94 5.02 3.57
C PRO A 24 -6.48 3.74 4.26
N GLU A 25 -7.43 2.93 4.74
CA GLU A 25 -7.14 1.58 5.20
C GLU A 25 -6.50 0.74 4.08
N THR A 26 -5.68 -0.24 4.46
CA THR A 26 -5.18 -1.23 3.52
C THR A 26 -6.32 -1.94 2.79
N GLN A 27 -6.16 -2.13 1.48
CA GLN A 27 -7.03 -3.00 0.68
C GLN A 27 -6.59 -4.47 0.71
N PHE A 28 -5.42 -4.76 1.29
CA PHE A 28 -4.82 -6.09 1.34
C PHE A 28 -5.14 -6.78 2.66
N ALA A 29 -6.13 -7.68 2.63
CA ALA A 29 -6.51 -8.48 3.80
C ALA A 29 -5.38 -9.44 4.24
N THR A 30 -4.68 -10.03 3.28
CA THR A 30 -3.54 -10.94 3.47
C THR A 30 -2.45 -10.61 2.46
N VAL A 31 -1.21 -10.92 2.80
CA VAL A 31 -0.02 -10.75 1.97
C VAL A 31 0.93 -11.92 2.22
N ASN A 32 1.84 -12.22 1.28
CA ASN A 32 2.86 -13.27 1.42
C ASN A 32 2.32 -14.70 1.56
N GLU A 33 1.20 -15.01 0.91
CA GLU A 33 0.61 -16.35 0.88
C GLU A 33 1.24 -17.27 -0.18
N MET A 34 2.08 -16.71 -1.07
CA MET A 34 2.71 -17.46 -2.15
C MET A 34 4.02 -18.11 -1.66
N GLU A 35 3.98 -19.41 -1.42
CA GLU A 35 5.14 -20.17 -0.94
C GLU A 35 6.30 -20.10 -1.95
N GLY A 36 7.51 -19.85 -1.45
CA GLY A 36 8.72 -19.75 -2.27
C GLY A 36 8.93 -18.40 -2.93
N VAL A 37 8.01 -17.45 -2.84
CA VAL A 37 8.21 -16.09 -3.37
C VAL A 37 8.30 -15.07 -2.25
N THR A 38 9.36 -14.27 -2.28
CA THR A 38 9.64 -13.27 -1.25
C THR A 38 9.93 -11.92 -1.87
N LEU A 39 9.62 -10.86 -1.10
CA LEU A 39 10.04 -9.50 -1.39
C LEU A 39 10.76 -8.95 -0.16
N GLU A 40 11.98 -8.48 -0.34
CA GLU A 40 12.82 -7.99 0.76
C GLU A 40 13.44 -6.64 0.42
N LEU A 41 13.55 -5.74 1.39
CA LEU A 41 14.30 -4.50 1.21
C LEU A 41 15.80 -4.83 1.16
N LYS A 42 16.47 -4.44 0.06
CA LYS A 42 17.92 -4.59 -0.06
C LYS A 42 18.63 -3.68 0.94
N GLU A 43 19.54 -4.25 1.72
CA GLU A 43 20.35 -3.54 2.71
C GLU A 43 21.02 -2.28 2.13
N ASP A 44 21.11 -1.23 2.95
CA ASP A 44 21.74 0.06 2.62
C ASP A 44 21.15 0.83 1.41
N THR A 45 19.98 0.42 0.89
CA THR A 45 19.33 1.13 -0.23
C THR A 45 18.21 2.08 0.18
N LEU A 46 17.71 1.96 1.41
CA LEU A 46 16.59 2.74 1.91
C LEU A 46 16.93 4.23 2.03
N LYS A 47 16.08 5.07 1.42
CA LYS A 47 16.11 6.52 1.49
C LYS A 47 14.73 7.04 1.84
N ALA A 48 14.62 8.33 2.16
CA ALA A 48 13.32 8.95 2.45
C ALA A 48 12.34 8.88 1.27
N THR A 49 12.82 8.73 0.03
CA THR A 49 11.97 8.78 -1.17
C THR A 49 12.09 7.55 -2.07
N SER A 50 12.90 6.55 -1.70
CA SER A 50 13.18 5.39 -2.54
C SER A 50 13.83 4.25 -1.77
N GLY A 51 13.79 3.05 -2.33
CA GLY A 51 14.50 1.86 -1.86
C GLY A 51 14.62 0.86 -3.01
N THR A 52 15.53 -0.10 -2.87
CA THR A 52 15.62 -1.22 -3.80
C THR A 52 15.11 -2.47 -3.11
N PHE A 53 14.20 -3.19 -3.74
CA PHE A 53 13.65 -4.43 -3.22
C PHE A 53 14.14 -5.61 -4.04
N LEU A 54 14.29 -6.77 -3.40
CA LEU A 54 14.66 -8.03 -4.02
C LEU A 54 13.41 -8.89 -4.11
N LEU A 55 12.92 -9.11 -5.33
CA LEU A 55 11.88 -10.10 -5.59
C LEU A 55 12.56 -11.41 -5.96
N THR A 56 12.42 -12.42 -5.10
CA THR A 56 13.00 -13.75 -5.30
C THR A 56 11.91 -14.74 -5.70
N ASN A 57 12.08 -15.37 -6.86
CA ASN A 57 11.28 -16.51 -7.29
C ASN A 57 11.96 -17.82 -6.87
N GLY A 58 11.64 -18.34 -5.70
CA GLY A 58 12.11 -19.64 -5.22
C GLY A 58 11.27 -20.84 -5.69
N THR A 59 10.33 -20.65 -6.61
CA THR A 59 9.48 -21.73 -7.14
C THR A 59 10.16 -22.48 -8.29
N ASP A 60 9.50 -23.52 -8.80
CA ASP A 60 9.92 -24.28 -9.99
C ASP A 60 9.29 -23.79 -11.31
N ALA A 61 8.53 -22.70 -11.26
CA ALA A 61 7.85 -22.09 -12.40
C ALA A 61 8.23 -20.61 -12.56
N GLU A 62 7.98 -20.07 -13.74
CA GLU A 62 8.05 -18.63 -13.97
C GLU A 62 6.90 -17.93 -13.24
N ILE A 63 7.20 -16.79 -12.61
CA ILE A 63 6.20 -15.87 -12.03
C ILE A 63 6.21 -14.58 -12.81
N SER A 64 5.13 -13.80 -12.72
CA SER A 64 5.07 -12.47 -13.33
C SER A 64 4.61 -11.42 -12.33
N TYR A 65 5.32 -10.29 -12.25
CA TYR A 65 4.92 -9.17 -11.40
C TYR A 65 4.47 -7.97 -12.25
N ARG A 66 3.58 -7.13 -11.70
CA ARG A 66 3.21 -5.85 -12.32
C ARG A 66 4.17 -4.75 -11.92
N ASP A 67 4.50 -3.83 -12.82
CA ASP A 67 5.20 -2.58 -12.46
C ASP A 67 4.23 -1.60 -11.76
N ALA A 68 3.74 -2.04 -10.60
CA ALA A 68 2.78 -1.38 -9.74
C ALA A 68 3.15 -1.68 -8.29
N TYR A 69 2.98 -0.71 -7.41
CA TYR A 69 3.24 -0.92 -5.99
C TYR A 69 2.27 -0.14 -5.12
N HIS A 70 2.07 -0.66 -3.92
CA HIS A 70 1.35 0.00 -2.85
C HIS A 70 2.32 0.24 -1.70
N MET A 71 2.27 1.44 -1.14
CA MET A 71 3.08 1.78 0.04
C MET A 71 2.15 2.01 1.20
N GLU A 72 2.44 1.37 2.33
CA GLU A 72 1.63 1.52 3.53
C GLU A 72 2.50 1.85 4.73
N LYS A 73 1.92 2.59 5.68
CA LYS A 73 2.51 2.91 6.97
C LYS A 73 1.66 2.29 8.07
N LYS A 74 2.31 1.71 9.08
CA LYS A 74 1.63 1.23 10.28
C LYS A 74 1.28 2.41 11.19
N ASP A 75 0.02 2.49 11.61
CA ASP A 75 -0.42 3.47 12.60
C ASP A 75 -0.08 3.02 14.04
N ALA A 76 -0.38 3.89 15.00
CA ALA A 76 -0.09 3.64 16.41
C ALA A 76 -0.92 2.49 17.02
N ASP A 77 -2.04 2.13 16.38
CA ASP A 77 -2.93 1.03 16.79
C ASP A 77 -2.55 -0.29 16.10
N GLY A 78 -1.51 -0.29 15.25
CA GLY A 78 -1.01 -1.45 14.54
C GLY A 78 -1.69 -1.73 13.20
N HIS A 79 -2.56 -0.84 12.72
CA HIS A 79 -3.22 -0.99 11.43
C HIS A 79 -2.38 -0.41 10.30
N TRP A 80 -2.44 -1.04 9.13
CA TRP A 80 -1.81 -0.54 7.93
C TRP A 80 -2.69 0.49 7.22
N LYS A 81 -2.10 1.65 6.91
CA LYS A 81 -2.72 2.71 6.10
C LYS A 81 -1.95 2.91 4.82
N GLU A 82 -2.63 2.86 3.68
CA GLU A 82 -2.03 3.06 2.37
C GLU A 82 -1.86 4.55 2.05
N PHE A 83 -0.70 4.95 1.53
CA PHE A 83 -0.52 6.32 1.06
C PHE A 83 -1.52 6.65 -0.06
N VAL A 84 -2.22 7.78 0.09
CA VAL A 84 -3.24 8.25 -0.88
C VAL A 84 -2.74 8.26 -2.33
N GLY A 85 -1.43 8.51 -2.54
CA GLY A 85 -0.84 8.53 -3.87
C GLY A 85 -0.80 7.17 -4.57
N THR A 86 -0.43 6.10 -3.86
CA THR A 86 -0.45 4.74 -4.46
C THR A 86 -1.87 4.19 -4.52
N ALA A 87 -2.73 4.55 -3.56
CA ALA A 87 -4.13 4.10 -3.53
C ALA A 87 -4.95 4.63 -4.72
N ASN A 88 -4.59 5.81 -5.24
CA ASN A 88 -5.26 6.44 -6.38
C ASN A 88 -4.45 6.39 -7.68
N ALA A 89 -3.30 5.71 -7.69
CA ALA A 89 -2.48 5.60 -8.88
C ALA A 89 -3.18 4.76 -9.95
N GLN A 90 -3.04 5.17 -11.21
CA GLN A 90 -3.49 4.40 -12.36
C GLN A 90 -2.32 3.56 -12.86
N TRP A 91 -2.34 2.27 -12.50
CA TRP A 91 -1.30 1.32 -12.87
C TRP A 91 -1.55 0.73 -14.26
N GLY A 92 -0.47 0.42 -14.98
CA GLY A 92 -0.54 -0.34 -16.23
C GLY A 92 -0.80 -1.82 -15.98
N GLU A 93 -1.34 -2.52 -16.97
CA GLU A 93 -1.62 -3.97 -16.91
C GLU A 93 -0.44 -4.84 -17.37
N GLU A 94 0.67 -4.22 -17.75
CA GLU A 94 1.86 -4.94 -18.21
C GLU A 94 2.53 -5.67 -17.05
N THR A 95 3.02 -6.87 -17.35
CA THR A 95 3.72 -7.73 -16.41
C THR A 95 5.13 -8.04 -16.88
N VAL A 96 6.01 -8.31 -15.93
CA VAL A 96 7.41 -8.66 -16.15
C VAL A 96 7.65 -10.04 -15.56
N ALA A 97 8.16 -10.95 -16.39
CA ALA A 97 8.47 -12.31 -16.00
C ALA A 97 9.75 -12.41 -15.16
N VAL A 98 9.74 -13.29 -14.16
CA VAL A 98 10.90 -13.68 -13.35
C VAL A 98 11.02 -15.21 -13.41
N PRO A 99 12.07 -15.74 -14.06
CA PRO A 99 12.25 -17.19 -14.19
C PRO A 99 12.37 -17.90 -12.83
N ALA A 100 12.09 -19.21 -12.82
CA ALA A 100 12.27 -20.06 -11.66
C ALA A 100 13.69 -19.97 -11.09
N GLY A 101 13.82 -19.79 -9.78
CA GLY A 101 15.10 -19.69 -9.06
C GLY A 101 15.80 -18.33 -9.14
N GLU A 102 15.26 -17.37 -9.90
CA GLU A 102 15.91 -16.07 -10.11
C GLU A 102 15.51 -15.04 -9.04
N THR A 103 16.36 -14.01 -8.89
CA THR A 103 16.07 -12.83 -8.08
C THR A 103 16.29 -11.57 -8.91
N VAL A 104 15.35 -10.64 -8.85
CA VAL A 104 15.42 -9.35 -9.55
C VAL A 104 15.42 -8.19 -8.58
N GLU A 105 16.12 -7.12 -8.94
CA GLU A 105 16.12 -5.87 -8.18
C GLU A 105 15.03 -4.92 -8.69
N LEU A 106 14.20 -4.44 -7.77
CA LEU A 106 13.12 -3.50 -8.01
C LEU A 106 13.48 -2.15 -7.37
N PRO A 107 14.13 -1.23 -8.11
CA PRO A 107 14.38 0.13 -7.62
C PRO A 107 13.06 0.92 -7.63
N ILE A 108 12.48 1.15 -6.46
CA ILE A 108 11.21 1.89 -6.33
C ILE A 108 11.47 3.32 -5.87
N ASN A 109 10.90 4.28 -6.60
CA ASN A 109 10.91 5.69 -6.23
C ASN A 109 9.48 6.15 -5.96
N TRP A 110 9.18 6.43 -4.69
CA TRP A 110 7.87 6.88 -4.24
C TRP A 110 7.74 8.38 -4.07
N LYS A 111 8.75 9.17 -4.46
CA LYS A 111 8.73 10.64 -4.28
C LYS A 111 7.47 11.29 -4.85
N ASN A 112 7.02 10.87 -6.02
CA ASN A 112 5.90 11.51 -6.72
C ASN A 112 4.53 11.05 -6.20
N LEU A 113 4.45 9.88 -5.55
CA LEU A 113 3.20 9.32 -5.04
C LEU A 113 3.07 9.55 -3.53
N CYS A 114 4.13 9.28 -2.77
CA CYS A 114 4.12 9.33 -1.30
C CYS A 114 4.96 10.50 -0.73
N GLY A 115 5.74 11.20 -1.55
CA GLY A 115 6.66 12.22 -1.06
C GLY A 115 7.86 11.60 -0.34
N SER A 116 8.31 12.24 0.74
CA SER A 116 9.34 11.69 1.63
C SER A 116 8.68 11.03 2.84
N ILE A 117 9.03 9.78 3.12
CA ILE A 117 8.62 9.11 4.36
C ILE A 117 9.44 9.64 5.53
N GLY A 118 8.83 9.63 6.72
CA GLY A 118 9.45 9.93 8.02
C GLY A 118 9.98 8.66 8.71
N THR A 119 10.08 8.70 10.03
CA THR A 119 10.33 7.48 10.82
C THR A 119 9.06 6.64 10.96
N GLY A 120 9.21 5.34 11.14
CA GLY A 120 8.12 4.40 11.37
C GLY A 120 8.28 3.03 10.70
N GLU A 121 7.24 2.22 10.85
CA GLU A 121 7.10 0.92 10.18
C GLU A 121 6.30 1.08 8.88
N PHE A 122 6.81 0.48 7.81
CA PHE A 122 6.27 0.57 6.48
C PHE A 122 6.20 -0.81 5.84
N ARG A 123 5.38 -0.95 4.81
CA ARG A 123 5.48 -2.06 3.88
C ARG A 123 5.29 -1.60 2.44
N LEU A 124 6.10 -2.18 1.55
CA LEU A 124 5.89 -2.09 0.11
C LEU A 124 5.21 -3.39 -0.33
N ILE A 125 4.13 -3.28 -1.11
CA ILE A 125 3.39 -4.42 -1.64
C ILE A 125 3.41 -4.34 -3.17
N ILE A 126 3.72 -5.45 -3.82
CA ILE A 126 3.58 -5.62 -5.27
C ILE A 126 2.65 -6.81 -5.55
N GLU A 127 2.10 -6.86 -6.76
CA GLU A 127 1.30 -7.99 -7.22
C GLU A 127 2.17 -8.94 -8.06
N VAL A 128 2.17 -10.22 -7.69
CA VAL A 128 2.84 -11.31 -8.40
C VAL A 128 1.79 -12.39 -8.72
N ASP A 129 1.53 -12.63 -10.00
CA ASP A 129 0.50 -13.56 -10.49
C ASP A 129 -0.88 -13.34 -9.82
N GLY A 130 -1.24 -12.08 -9.56
CA GLY A 130 -2.48 -11.70 -8.87
C GLY A 130 -2.43 -11.80 -7.33
N ASN A 131 -1.28 -12.16 -6.74
CA ASN A 131 -1.11 -12.29 -5.30
C ASN A 131 -0.27 -11.14 -4.73
N PRO A 132 -0.68 -10.52 -3.61
CA PRO A 132 0.09 -9.46 -2.99
C PRO A 132 1.29 -10.03 -2.19
N ILE A 133 2.49 -9.58 -2.55
CA ILE A 133 3.75 -9.89 -1.86
C ILE A 133 4.28 -8.61 -1.24
N ALA A 134 4.57 -8.64 0.05
CA ALA A 134 4.91 -7.48 0.87
C ALA A 134 6.30 -7.61 1.51
N ALA A 135 7.08 -6.53 1.41
CA ALA A 135 8.29 -6.31 2.20
C ALA A 135 7.99 -5.32 3.33
N GLU A 136 8.04 -5.77 4.57
CA GLU A 136 7.96 -4.89 5.74
C GLU A 136 9.35 -4.34 6.09
N PHE A 137 9.44 -3.06 6.44
CA PHE A 137 10.69 -2.40 6.81
C PHE A 137 10.49 -1.24 7.78
N THR A 138 11.54 -0.90 8.53
CA THR A 138 11.54 0.22 9.47
C THR A 138 12.47 1.32 8.97
N ARG A 139 12.05 2.57 9.16
CA ARG A 139 12.93 3.73 9.01
C ARG A 139 13.12 4.41 10.36
N GLU A 140 14.37 4.46 10.81
CA GLU A 140 14.80 5.12 12.05
C GLU A 140 15.10 6.61 11.86
#